data_AF-A0A3D2FP06-F1
#
_entry.id   AF-A0A3D2FP06-F1
#
_cell.length_a   1.000
_cell.length_b   1.000
_cell.length_c   1.000
_cell.angle_alpha   90.00
_cell.angle_beta   90.00
_cell.angle_gamma   90.00
#
_symmetry.space_group_name_H-M   'P 1'
#
loop_
_entity.id
_entity.type
_entity.pdbx_description
1 polymer ?
#
loop_
_entity_poly.entity_id
_entity_poly.type
_entity_poly.pdbx_seq_one_letter_code
_entity_poly.pdbx_strand_id
1 'polypeptide(L)' 'WSALNLSGEIVQYGCEALMNDEPFISSPPSAEMTGILAEKYFDDWVVHTPFELVPNYISAFTLGAKK' A
#
# COMPACT_ATOMS: atom_id res chain seq x y z
N TRP A 1 14.23 8.28 -1.50
CA TRP A 1 13.67 8.84 -0.26
C TRP A 1 13.82 10.35 -0.18
N SER A 2 15.02 10.91 -0.24
CA SER A 2 15.29 12.36 -0.17
C SER A 2 14.63 13.25 -1.26
N ALA A 3 14.00 12.66 -2.27
CA ALA A 3 13.31 13.38 -3.35
C ALA A 3 11.78 13.42 -3.18
N LEU A 4 11.22 12.67 -2.21
CA LEU A 4 9.79 12.71 -1.91
C LEU A 4 9.52 13.85 -0.93
N ASN A 5 8.47 14.63 -1.19
CA ASN A 5 8.01 15.61 -0.20
C ASN A 5 7.27 14.87 0.92
N LEU A 6 7.92 14.73 2.08
CA LEU A 6 7.40 14.03 3.24
C LEU A 6 6.74 14.97 4.27
N SER A 7 6.50 16.24 3.90
CA SER A 7 5.97 17.26 4.82
C SER A 7 4.46 17.16 5.12
N GLY A 8 3.80 16.09 4.68
CA GLY A 8 2.34 15.89 4.83
C GLY A 8 1.99 14.86 5.90
N GLU A 9 0.70 14.71 6.19
CA GLU A 9 0.21 13.60 7.01
C GLU A 9 0.32 12.30 6.22
N ILE A 10 1.34 11.51 6.54
CA ILE A 10 1.59 10.22 5.91
C ILE A 10 1.20 9.12 6.91
N VAL A 11 0.22 8.32 6.50
CA VAL A 11 -0.17 7.08 7.19
C VAL A 11 0.44 5.91 6.43
N GLN A 12 1.08 5.01 7.15
CA GLN A 12 1.74 3.84 6.58
C GLN A 12 1.44 2.58 7.40
N TYR A 13 1.79 1.41 6.88
CA TYR A 13 1.71 0.15 7.62
C TYR A 13 2.71 -0.83 7.02
N GLY A 14 3.61 -1.39 7.83
CA GLY A 14 4.55 -2.43 7.39
C GLY A 14 5.84 -1.90 6.73
N CYS A 15 6.10 -0.59 6.75
CA CYS A 15 7.33 0.01 6.24
C CYS A 15 8.23 0.56 7.36
N GLU A 16 8.03 0.18 8.62
CA GLU A 16 8.71 0.73 9.80
C GLU A 16 10.25 0.67 9.65
N ALA A 17 10.77 -0.42 9.09
CA ALA A 17 12.21 -0.61 8.86
C ALA A 17 12.81 0.36 7.81
N LEU A 18 11.99 0.98 6.97
CA LEU A 18 12.42 1.92 5.93
C LEU A 18 12.29 3.38 6.36
N MET A 19 11.59 3.66 7.48
CA MET A 19 11.19 5.00 7.88
C MET A 19 12.15 5.70 8.85
N ASN A 20 13.26 5.08 9.27
CA ASN A 20 14.36 5.69 10.04
C ASN A 20 13.92 6.74 11.10
N ASP A 21 12.99 6.38 11.98
CA ASP A 21 12.49 7.23 13.09
C ASP A 21 11.70 8.49 12.68
N GLU A 22 11.23 8.60 11.43
CA GLU A 22 10.34 9.67 11.00
C GLU A 22 8.95 9.57 11.69
N PRO A 23 8.27 10.70 11.99
CA PRO A 23 7.07 10.75 12.84
C PRO A 23 5.78 10.32 12.11
N PHE A 24 5.84 9.31 11.25
CA PHE A 24 4.69 8.82 10.50
C PHE A 24 3.77 7.97 11.36
N ILE A 25 2.46 8.13 11.13
CA ILE A 25 1.46 7.31 11.83
C ILE A 25 1.45 5.93 11.16
N SER A 26 1.77 4.88 11.92
CA SER A 26 1.52 3.50 11.49
C SER A 26 0.14 3.07 11.94
N SER A 27 -0.73 2.70 11.01
CA SER A 27 -2.09 2.22 11.32
C SER A 27 -2.43 1.02 10.45
N PRO A 28 -2.77 -0.14 11.03
CA PRO A 28 -3.20 -1.27 10.25
C PRO A 28 -4.54 -0.98 9.55
N PRO A 29 -4.79 -1.59 8.37
CA PRO A 29 -6.11 -1.56 7.77
C PRO A 29 -7.13 -2.22 8.69
N SER A 30 -8.30 -1.59 8.84
CA SER A 30 -9.41 -2.17 9.61
C SER A 30 -10.06 -3.31 8.84
N ALA A 31 -10.23 -4.46 9.51
CA ALA A 31 -10.95 -5.61 8.94
C ALA A 31 -12.42 -5.27 8.63
N GLU A 32 -13.07 -4.48 9.49
CA GLU A 32 -14.45 -4.03 9.28
C GLU A 32 -14.55 -3.18 8.01
N MET A 33 -13.71 -2.16 7.89
CA MET A 33 -13.72 -1.27 6.72
C MET A 33 -13.35 -2.03 5.45
N THR A 34 -12.43 -2.99 5.54
CA THR A 34 -12.08 -3.87 4.43
C THR A 34 -13.28 -4.70 3.97
N GLY A 35 -14.06 -5.24 4.90
CA GLY A 35 -15.30 -5.97 4.60
C GLY A 35 -16.35 -5.10 3.91
N ILE A 36 -16.60 -3.90 4.44
CA ILE A 36 -17.55 -2.93 3.85
C ILE A 36 -17.15 -2.55 2.42
N LEU A 37 -15.85 -2.30 2.19
CA LEU A 37 -15.35 -1.98 0.85
C LEU A 37 -15.47 -3.17 -0.11
N ALA A 38 -15.15 -4.38 0.35
CA ALA A 38 -15.23 -5.59 -0.46
C ALA A 38 -16.68 -5.90 -0.87
N GLU A 39 -17.65 -5.73 0.03
CA GLU A 39 -19.07 -5.85 -0.29
C GLU A 39 -19.49 -4.81 -1.33
N LYS A 40 -19.14 -3.55 -1.09
CA LYS A 40 -19.54 -2.43 -1.95
C LYS A 40 -19.02 -2.54 -3.39
N TYR A 41 -17.80 -3.05 -3.58
CA TYR A 41 -17.12 -3.13 -4.87
C TYR A 41 -16.93 -4.58 -5.36
N PHE A 42 -17.75 -5.51 -4.87
CA PHE A 42 -17.60 -6.93 -5.18
C PHE A 42 -17.52 -7.19 -6.69
N ASP A 43 -18.47 -6.64 -7.45
CA ASP A 43 -18.55 -6.87 -8.90
C ASP A 43 -17.31 -6.36 -9.66
N ASP A 44 -16.67 -5.29 -9.16
CA ASP A 44 -15.48 -4.69 -9.76
C ASP A 44 -14.18 -5.38 -9.30
N TRP A 45 -14.14 -5.91 -8.08
CA TRP A 45 -12.92 -6.43 -7.44
C TRP A 45 -12.83 -7.95 -7.43
N VAL A 46 -13.92 -8.67 -7.74
CA VAL A 46 -13.92 -10.13 -7.75
C VAL A 46 -12.94 -10.66 -8.80
N VAL A 47 -12.06 -11.56 -8.38
CA VAL A 47 -11.14 -12.27 -9.27
C VAL A 47 -11.54 -13.73 -9.33
N HIS A 48 -12.10 -14.12 -10.47
CA HIS A 48 -12.60 -15.49 -10.70
C HIS A 48 -11.48 -16.51 -10.92
N THR A 49 -10.25 -16.06 -11.16
CA THR A 49 -9.03 -16.90 -11.27
C THR A 49 -8.03 -16.54 -10.16
N PRO A 50 -8.35 -16.80 -8.87
CA PRO A 50 -7.55 -16.32 -7.74
C PRO A 50 -6.13 -16.91 -7.70
N PHE A 51 -5.89 -18.04 -8.37
CA PHE A 51 -4.57 -18.66 -8.48
C PHE A 51 -3.62 -17.92 -9.44
N GLU A 52 -4.14 -16.99 -10.25
CA GLU A 52 -3.34 -16.13 -11.13
C GLU A 52 -3.00 -14.79 -10.48
N LEU A 53 -3.52 -14.54 -9.27
CA LEU A 53 -3.23 -13.33 -8.53
C LEU A 53 -1.73 -13.23 -8.22
N VAL A 54 -1.11 -12.21 -8.80
CA VAL A 54 0.19 -11.72 -8.37
C VAL A 54 -0.03 -10.56 -7.41
N PRO A 55 0.78 -10.41 -6.35
CA PRO A 55 0.66 -9.26 -5.47
C PRO A 55 0.83 -7.98 -6.29
N ASN A 56 -0.12 -7.05 -6.17
CA ASN A 56 0.03 -5.74 -6.78
C ASN A 56 0.98 -4.91 -5.90
N TYR A 57 2.27 -5.12 -6.10
CA TYR A 57 3.30 -4.30 -5.48
C TYR A 57 3.23 -2.91 -6.10
N ILE A 58 2.59 -1.97 -5.41
CA ILE A 58 2.83 -0.56 -5.64
C ILE A 58 4.24 -0.27 -5.14
N SER A 59 5.24 -0.53 -5.99
CA SER A 59 6.61 -0.14 -5.69
C SER A 59 6.62 1.39 -5.54
N ALA A 60 7.05 1.89 -4.38
CA ALA A 60 7.23 3.31 -4.15
C ALA A 60 8.33 3.93 -5.06
N PHE A 61 8.98 3.14 -5.91
CA PHE A 61 10.02 3.58 -6.82
C PHE A 61 9.97 2.79 -8.14
N THR A 62 10.09 3.53 -9.25
CA THR A 62 10.42 2.94 -10.55
C THR A 62 11.90 2.58 -10.53
N LEU A 63 12.25 1.32 -10.82
CA LEU A 63 13.65 0.95 -11.06
C LEU A 63 14.08 1.65 -12.36
N GLY A 64 14.87 2.70 -12.24
CA GLY A 64 15.49 3.34 -13.41
C GLY A 64 16.34 2.34 -14.19
N ALA A 65 16.44 2.54 -15.51
CA ALA A 65 17.28 1.68 -16.35
C ALA A 65 18.73 1.66 -15.81
N LYS A 66 19.32 0.46 -15.71
CA LYS A 66 20.75 0.32 -15.44
C LYS A 66 21.53 1.09 -16.50
N LYS A 67 22.34 2.05 -16.07
CA LYS A 67 23.44 2.59 -16.88
C LYS A 67 24.58 1.59 -16.92
#